data_AF-A0A6G8S2A0-F1
#
_entry.id   AF-A0A6G8S2A0-F1
#
_cell.length_a   1.000
_cell.length_b   1.000
_cell.length_c   1.000
_cell.angle_alpha   90.00
_cell.angle_beta   90.00
_cell.angle_gamma   90.00
#
_symmetry.space_group_name_H-M   'P 1'
#
loop_
_entity.id
_entity.type
_entity.pdbx_description
1 polymer ?
#
loop_
_entity_poly.entity_id
_entity_poly.type
_entity_poly.pdbx_seq_one_letter_code
_entity_poly.pdbx_strand_id
1 'polypeptide(L)' 'MNIAEQMINQGIKHVLEAQHKNACVMVNEHGHEVHVTKAMVVAACQQLLNQCRNIKN' A
#
# COMPACT_ATOMS: atom_id res chain seq x y z
N MET A 1 8.27 31.75 16.64
CA MET A 1 8.54 30.94 15.44
C MET A 1 8.77 31.89 14.28
N ASN A 2 9.95 31.82 13.66
CA ASN A 2 10.33 32.63 12.51
C ASN A 2 9.77 32.01 11.22
N ILE A 3 9.53 32.82 10.18
CA ILE A 3 9.00 32.38 8.87
C ILE A 3 9.89 31.29 8.26
N ALA A 4 11.21 31.39 8.44
CA ALA A 4 12.17 30.39 8.00
C ALA A 4 11.91 29.00 8.65
N GLU A 5 11.59 28.96 9.94
CA GLU A 5 11.28 27.71 10.64
C GLU A 5 9.96 27.10 10.15
N GLN A 6 8.97 27.94 9.80
CA GLN A 6 7.71 27.47 9.25
C GLN A 6 7.89 26.86 7.85
N MET A 7 8.71 27.48 7.00
CA MET A 7 9.01 26.96 5.65
C MET A 7 9.77 25.65 5.70
N ILE A 8 10.76 25.53 6.58
CA ILE A 8 11.51 24.29 6.79
C ILE A 8 10.57 23.18 7.30
N ASN A 9 9.74 23.48 8.30
CA ASN A 9 8.77 22.51 8.81
C ASN A 9 7.74 22.08 7.77
N GLN A 10 7.25 23.00 6.93
CA GLN A 10 6.34 22.67 5.82
C GLN A 10 7.01 21.78 4.77
N GLY A 11 8.25 22.10 4.38
CA GLY A 11 9.03 21.28 3.44
C GLY A 11 9.29 19.88 3.98
N ILE A 12 9.68 19.77 5.25
CA ILE A 12 9.87 18.48 5.94
C ILE A 12 8.56 17.69 6.01
N LYS A 13 7.44 18.36 6.33
CA LYS A 13 6.10 17.73 6.34
C LYS A 13 5.72 17.19 4.96
N HIS A 14 5.98 17.95 3.90
CA HIS A 14 5.63 17.56 2.53
C HIS A 14 6.44 16.35 2.06
N VAL A 15 7.73 16.26 2.43
CA VAL A 15 8.58 15.09 2.15
C VAL A 15 8.15 13.87 2.96
N LEU A 16 7.72 14.06 4.22
CA LEU A 16 7.23 12.99 5.08
C LEU A 16 5.83 12.49 4.67
N GLU A 17 4.96 13.36 4.17
CA GLU A 17 3.61 13.03 3.67
C GLU A 17 3.67 12.37 2.27
N ALA A 18 4.67 12.72 1.44
CA ALA A 18 4.89 12.14 0.12
C ALA A 18 5.46 10.71 0.17
N GLN A 19 6.01 10.28 1.31
CA GLN A 19 6.32 8.87 1.51
C GLN A 19 5.03 8.12 1.84
N HIS A 20 4.31 7.70 0.80
CA HIS A 20 3.46 6.52 0.89
C HIS A 20 4.34 5.36 1.37
N LYS A 21 4.35 5.14 2.70
CA LYS A 21 5.27 4.23 3.42
C LYS A 21 5.23 2.78 2.97
N ASN A 22 4.31 2.41 2.07
CA ASN A 22 4.19 1.07 1.51
C ASN A 22 3.74 1.14 0.05
N ALA A 23 4.61 1.59 -0.87
CA ALA A 23 4.39 1.37 -2.30
C ALA A 23 4.68 -0.10 -2.63
N CYS A 24 3.83 -1.01 -2.16
CA CYS A 24 3.87 -2.41 -2.57
C CYS A 24 3.24 -2.49 -3.96
N VAL A 25 4.02 -2.95 -4.92
CA VAL A 25 3.60 -3.09 -6.31
C VAL A 25 3.82 -4.53 -6.77
N MET A 26 3.03 -4.95 -7.74
CA MET A 26 3.18 -6.23 -8.43
C MET A 26 3.09 -6.01 -9.93
N VAL A 27 3.60 -6.97 -10.71
CA VAL A 27 3.46 -6.96 -12.17
C VAL A 27 2.25 -7.81 -12.54
N ASN A 28 1.35 -7.27 -13.37
CA ASN A 28 0.20 -8.01 -13.88
C ASN A 28 0.58 -8.86 -15.11
N GLU A 29 -0.38 -9.62 -15.63
CA GLU A 29 -0.20 -10.54 -16.77
C GLU A 29 0.23 -9.82 -18.07
N HIS A 30 -0.02 -8.51 -18.17
CA HIS A 30 0.36 -7.68 -19.33
C HIS A 30 1.74 -7.01 -19.14
N GLY A 31 2.44 -7.31 -18.04
CA GLY A 31 3.74 -6.70 -17.73
C GLY A 31 3.64 -5.31 -17.11
N HIS A 32 2.45 -4.85 -16.70
CA HIS A 32 2.28 -3.54 -16.08
C HIS A 32 2.43 -3.59 -14.56
N GLU A 33 3.10 -2.58 -14.00
CA GLU A 33 3.18 -2.36 -12.57
C GLU A 33 1.81 -1.89 -12.03
N VAL A 34 1.31 -2.57 -10.99
CA VAL A 34 0.06 -2.24 -10.32
C VAL A 34 0.27 -2.20 -8.81
N HIS A 35 -0.33 -1.21 -8.15
CA HIS A 35 -0.26 -1.08 -6.70
C HIS A 35 -1.07 -2.17 -6.00
N VAL A 36 -0.45 -2.85 -5.04
CA VAL A 36 -1.11 -3.80 -4.16
C VAL A 36 -1.96 -3.01 -3.16
N THR A 37 -3.26 -3.20 -3.23
CA THR A 37 -4.22 -2.57 -2.32
C THR A 37 -4.59 -3.49 -1.17
N LYS A 38 -5.05 -2.91 -0.05
CA LYS A 38 -5.62 -3.68 1.07
C LYS A 38 -6.75 -4.62 0.60
N ALA A 39 -7.60 -4.17 -0.34
CA ALA A 39 -8.69 -4.96 -0.87
C ALA A 39 -8.20 -6.23 -1.59
N MET A 40 -7.10 -6.13 -2.35
CA MET A 40 -6.47 -7.28 -3.01
C MET A 40 -5.99 -8.32 -2.00
N VAL A 41 -5.32 -7.88 -0.92
CA VAL A 41 -4.84 -8.77 0.14
C VAL A 41 -6.01 -9.47 0.84
N VAL A 42 -7.05 -8.73 1.21
CA VAL A 42 -8.24 -9.29 1.87
C VAL A 42 -8.94 -10.32 0.98
N ALA A 43 -9.08 -10.02 -0.33
CA ALA A 43 -9.69 -10.94 -1.29
C ALA A 43 -8.89 -12.26 -1.39
N ALA A 44 -7.56 -12.17 -1.51
CA ALA A 44 -6.68 -13.34 -1.55
C ALA A 44 -6.79 -14.19 -0.28
N CYS A 45 -6.79 -13.57 0.91
CA CYS A 45 -6.99 -14.29 2.17
C CYS A 45 -8.35 -15.00 2.21
N GLN A 46 -9.43 -14.35 1.76
CA GLN A 46 -10.75 -14.95 1.74
C GLN A 46 -10.82 -16.15 0.78
N GLN A 47 -10.17 -16.06 -0.38
CA GLN A 47 -10.07 -17.17 -1.33
C GLN A 47 -9.35 -18.38 -0.71
N LEU A 48 -8.22 -18.15 -0.03
CA LEU A 48 -7.48 -19.20 0.68
C LEU A 48 -8.32 -19.85 1.78
N LEU A 49 -8.99 -19.05 2.61
CA LEU A 49 -9.87 -19.58 3.65
C LEU A 49 -11.00 -20.43 3.08
N ASN A 50 -11.59 -20.01 1.95
CA ASN A 50 -12.62 -20.79 1.29
C ASN A 50 -12.08 -22.11 0.75
N GLN A 51 -10.86 -22.13 0.22
CA GLN A 51 -10.21 -23.37 -0.20
C GLN A 51 -10.01 -24.30 1.01
N CYS A 52 -9.46 -23.80 2.12
CA CYS A 52 -9.25 -24.60 3.34
C CYS A 52 -10.56 -25.17 3.90
N ARG A 53 -11.64 -24.38 3.92
CA ARG A 53 -12.96 -24.81 4.44
C ARG A 53 -13.64 -25.85 3.55
N ASN A 54 -13.33 -25.87 2.26
CA ASN A 54 -13.91 -26.82 1.31
C ASN A 54 -13.09 -28.13 1.20
N ILE A 55 -12.00 -28.27 1.96
CA ILE A 55 -11.34 -29.56 2.15
C ILE A 55 -12.25 -30.42 3.03
N LYS A 56 -13.09 -31.25 2.39
CA LYS A 56 -13.78 -32.36 3.06
C LYS A 56 -12.81 -33.54 3.12
N ASN A 57 -12.49 -34.00 4.34
CA ASN A 57 -11.90 -35.32 4.56
C ASN A 57 -12.86 -36.42 4.14
#